data_AF-W4EJY6-F1
#
_entry.id   AF-W4EJY6-F1
#
_cell.length_a   1.000
_cell.length_b   1.000
_cell.length_c   1.000
_cell.angle_alpha   90.00
_cell.angle_beta   90.00
_cell.angle_gamma   90.00
#
_symmetry.space_group_name_H-M   'P 1'
#
loop_
_entity.id
_entity.type
_entity.pdbx_description
1 polymer ?
#
loop_
_entity_poly.entity_id
_entity_poly.type
_entity_poly.pdbx_seq_one_letter_code
_entity_poly.pdbx_strand_id
1 'polypeptide(L)' 'MITILENIMELAFLLIFISSAIYCRHLKLTKWKRRLSKGEMTMYIITSIALPMYAITYFILLLGT' A
#
# COMPACT_ATOMS: atom_id res chain seq x y z
N MET A 1 -3.10 7.93 -27.13
CA MET A 1 -1.87 8.20 -26.33
C MET A 1 -2.17 8.40 -24.85
N ILE A 2 -3.20 9.18 -24.49
CA ILE A 2 -3.59 9.45 -23.08
C ILE A 2 -4.02 8.16 -22.36
N THR A 3 -4.77 7.28 -23.02
CA THR A 3 -5.28 6.01 -22.47
C THR A 3 -4.17 5.03 -22.08
N ILE A 4 -3.05 5.03 -22.79
CA ILE A 4 -1.92 4.15 -22.48
C ILE A 4 -1.22 4.65 -21.21
N LEU A 5 -1.08 5.98 -21.08
CA LEU A 5 -0.49 6.59 -19.90
C LEU A 5 -1.35 6.36 -18.65
N GLU A 6 -2.66 6.47 -18.79
CA GLU A 6 -3.63 6.20 -17.71
C GLU A 6 -3.56 4.74 -17.24
N ASN A 7 -3.51 3.79 -18.19
CA ASN A 7 -3.40 2.37 -17.88
C ASN A 7 -2.06 2.00 -17.23
N ILE A 8 -0.96 2.64 -17.64
CA ILE A 8 0.35 2.48 -16.98
C ILE A 8 0.31 3.03 -15.55
N MET A 9 -0.37 4.15 -15.33
CA MET A 9 -0.51 4.75 -14.01
C MET A 9 -1.31 3.84 -13.08
N GLU A 10 -2.43 3.28 -13.54
CA GLU A 10 -3.20 2.28 -12.79
C GLU A 10 -2.35 1.05 -12.45
N LEU A 11 -1.59 0.52 -13.42
CA LEU A 11 -0.68 -0.60 -13.20
C LEU A 11 0.39 -0.27 -12.15
N ALA A 12 0.98 0.92 -12.22
CA ALA A 12 1.97 1.37 -11.25
C ALA A 12 1.37 1.48 -9.84
N PHE A 13 0.16 2.03 -9.71
CA PHE A 13 -0.56 2.09 -8.44
C PHE A 13 -0.83 0.69 -7.88
N LEU A 14 -1.30 -0.24 -8.71
CA LEU A 14 -1.48 -1.65 -8.33
C LEU A 14 -0.18 -2.28 -7.86
N LEU A 15 0.93 -2.05 -8.56
CA LEU A 15 2.24 -2.59 -8.21
C LEU A 15 2.75 -2.02 -6.87
N ILE A 16 2.58 -0.72 -6.65
CA ILE A 16 2.92 -0.04 -5.38
C ILE A 16 2.05 -0.59 -4.25
N PHE A 17 0.76 -0.82 -4.50
CA PHE A 17 -0.17 -1.38 -3.52
C PHE A 17 0.22 -2.80 -3.12
N ILE A 18 0.51 -3.67 -4.10
CA ILE A 18 0.96 -5.05 -3.86
C ILE A 18 2.30 -5.07 -3.12
N SER A 19 3.26 -4.23 -3.54
CA SER A 19 4.57 -4.15 -2.87
C SER A 19 4.45 -3.66 -1.43
N SER A 20 3.62 -2.65 -1.16
CA SER A 20 3.26 -2.22 0.20
C SER A 20 2.66 -3.34 1.02
N ALA A 21 1.72 -4.11 0.46
CA ALA A 21 1.07 -5.20 1.16
C ALA A 21 2.07 -6.32 1.52
N ILE A 22 2.97 -6.69 0.59
CA ILE A 22 4.04 -7.66 0.83
C ILE A 22 5.00 -7.14 1.90
N TYR A 23 5.41 -5.88 1.82
CA TYR A 23 6.31 -5.25 2.78
C TYR A 23 5.70 -5.19 4.19
N CYS A 24 4.41 -4.86 4.31
CA CYS A 24 3.67 -4.93 5.58
C CYS A 24 3.61 -6.35 6.15
N ARG A 25 3.39 -7.37 5.30
CA ARG A 25 3.42 -8.78 5.74
C ARG A 25 4.81 -9.18 6.24
N HIS A 26 5.86 -8.79 5.51
CA HIS A 26 7.24 -9.03 5.90
C HIS A 26 7.55 -8.38 7.26
N LEU A 27 7.18 -7.11 7.45
CA LEU A 27 7.33 -6.39 8.71
C LEU A 27 6.51 -7.02 9.85
N LYS A 28 5.30 -7.53 9.60
CA LYS A 28 4.51 -8.28 10.61
C LYS A 28 5.23 -9.56 11.05
N LEU A 29 5.78 -10.32 10.12
CA LEU A 29 6.55 -11.53 10.42
C LEU A 29 7.84 -11.20 11.20
N THR A 30 8.55 -10.15 10.79
CA THR A 30 9.74 -9.65 11.49
C THR A 30 9.40 -9.16 12.90
N LYS A 31 8.26 -8.47 13.09
CA LYS A 31 7.77 -8.03 14.41
C LYS A 31 7.50 -9.19 15.35
N TRP A 32 7.06 -10.32 14.80
CA TRP A 32 6.80 -11.55 15.55
C TRP A 32 8.08 -12.25 15.99
N LYS A 33 9.14 -12.17 15.17
CA LYS A 33 10.46 -12.78 15.46
C LYS A 33 11.39 -11.88 16.28
N ARG A 34 11.27 -10.55 16.18
CA ARG A 34 12.15 -9.56 16.84
C ARG A 34 11.43 -8.20 16.99
N ARG A 35 11.84 -7.39 17.97
CA ARG A 35 11.48 -5.96 18.04
C ARG A 35 11.98 -5.22 16.79
N LEU A 36 11.08 -4.61 16.00
CA LEU A 36 11.41 -3.77 14.85
C LEU A 36 12.33 -2.61 15.26
N SER A 37 13.27 -2.25 14.38
CA SER A 37 14.02 -1.01 14.51
C SER A 37 13.08 0.19 14.40
N LYS A 38 13.44 1.34 15.00
CA LYS A 38 12.60 2.56 14.98
C LYS A 38 12.23 2.98 13.55
N GLY A 39 13.17 2.85 12.60
CA GLY A 39 12.92 3.17 11.18
C GLY A 39 11.92 2.23 10.51
N GLU A 40 12.05 0.92 10.73
CA GLU A 40 11.12 -0.09 10.22
C GLU A 40 9.71 0.11 10.80
N MET A 41 9.62 0.51 12.07
CA MET A 41 8.35 0.78 12.74
C MET A 41 7.64 2.00 12.14
N THR A 42 8.38 3.07 11.83
CA THR A 42 7.82 4.25 11.14
C THR A 42 7.30 3.87 9.75
N MET A 43 8.08 3.12 8.97
CA MET A 43 7.67 2.70 7.63
C MET A 43 6.46 1.76 7.68
N TYR A 44 6.39 0.90 8.69
CA TYR A 44 5.22 0.05 8.95
C TYR A 44 3.97 0.88 9.25
N ILE A 45 4.05 1.91 10.09
CA ILE A 45 2.92 2.77 10.42
C ILE A 45 2.43 3.52 9.18
N ILE A 46 3.34 4.12 8.42
CA ILE A 46 3.00 4.84 7.18
C ILE A 46 2.28 3.91 6.20
N THR A 47 2.86 2.73 5.95
CA THR A 47 2.29 1.76 5.01
C THR A 47 0.95 1.22 5.50
N SER A 48 0.82 1.00 6.81
CA SER A 48 -0.41 0.50 7.42
C SER A 48 -1.55 1.53 7.46
N ILE A 49 -1.25 2.84 7.35
CA ILE A 49 -2.26 3.91 7.21
C ILE A 49 -2.57 4.16 5.72
N ALA A 50 -1.56 4.07 4.85
CA ALA A 50 -1.72 4.24 3.41
C ALA A 50 -2.64 3.18 2.79
N LEU A 51 -2.54 1.91 3.22
CA LEU A 51 -3.39 0.81 2.76
C LEU A 51 -4.90 1.06 2.97
N PRO A 52 -5.39 1.34 4.19
CA PRO A 52 -6.80 1.62 4.42
C PRO A 52 -7.23 2.94 3.78
N MET A 53 -6.37 3.97 3.73
CA MET A 53 -6.68 5.20 2.98
C MET A 53 -6.93 4.90 1.50
N TYR A 54 -6.06 4.13 0.86
CA TYR A 54 -6.23 3.74 -0.55
C TYR A 54 -7.49 2.90 -0.75
N ALA A 55 -7.76 1.95 0.15
CA ALA A 55 -8.97 1.14 0.10
C ALA A 55 -10.23 1.99 0.25
N ILE A 56 -10.26 2.96 1.18
CA ILE A 56 -11.39 3.87 1.38
C ILE A 56 -11.59 4.76 0.14
N THR A 57 -10.53 5.35 -0.42
CA THR A 57 -10.62 6.15 -1.64
C THR A 57 -11.17 5.34 -2.79
N TYR A 58 -10.72 4.09 -2.97
CA TYR A 58 -11.25 3.19 -3.99
C TYR A 58 -12.71 2.82 -3.73
N PHE A 59 -13.09 2.59 -2.48
CA PHE A 59 -14.48 2.28 -2.11
C PHE A 59 -15.42 3.46 -2.36
N ILE A 60 -14.99 4.68 -2.04
CA ILE A 60 -15.73 5.92 -2.32
C ILE A 60 -15.87 6.11 -3.83
N LEU A 61 -14.81 5.86 -4.59
CA LEU A 61 -14.85 5.92 -6.05
C LEU A 61 -15.89 4.92 -6.60
N LEU A 62 -15.90 3.68 -6.10
CA LEU A 62 -16.83 2.64 -6.51
C LEU A 62 -18.28 2.94 -6.11
N LEU A 63 -18.53 3.58 -4.97
CA LEU A 63 -19.87 3.92 -4.49
C LEU A 63 -20.42 5.21 -5.11
N GLY A 64 -19.52 6.11 -5.54
CA GLY A 64 -19.85 7.40 -6.15
C GLY A 64 -20.02 7.35 -7.67
N THR A 65 -19.68 6.22 -8.31
CA THR A 65 -20.03 5.87 -9.69
C THR A 65 -21.32 5.08 -9.75
#